data_AF-A0A3N9NKH3-F1
#
_entry.id   AF-A0A3N9NKH3-F1
#
_cell.length_a   1.000
_cell.length_b   1.000
_cell.length_c   1.000
_cell.angle_alpha   90.00
_cell.angle_beta   90.00
_cell.angle_gamma   90.00
#
_symmetry.space_group_name_H-M   'P 1'
#
loop_
_entity.id
_entity.type
_entity.pdbx_description
1 polymer ?
#
loop_
_entity_poly.entity_id
_entity_poly.type
_entity_poly.pdbx_seq_one_letter_code
_entity_poly.pdbx_strand_id
1 'polypeptide(L)'
;MKLVAPDNYLIHLSRYIHLNPALSNLAPSPEDWIFSSYRDFIGLRSGKLPEPNIILSYFDSVEAYKKFVLDFTVDELNEIRPFLDE
;
A
#
# COMPACT_ATOMS: atom_id res chain seq x y z
N MET A 1 16.71 9.45 17.45
CA MET A 1 16.50 8.23 16.65
C MET A 1 15.32 7.49 17.24
N LYS A 2 14.13 7.59 16.62
CA LYS A 2 12.90 6.97 17.14
C LYS A 2 12.82 5.56 16.56
N LEU A 3 13.01 4.54 17.39
CA LEU A 3 12.83 3.14 17.02
C LEU A 3 11.33 2.91 16.77
N VAL A 4 10.94 2.88 15.50
CA VAL A 4 9.61 2.40 15.08
C VAL A 4 9.69 0.88 15.05
N ALA A 5 8.71 0.19 15.64
CA ALA A 5 8.68 -1.27 15.61
C ALA A 5 8.72 -1.76 14.14
N PRO A 6 9.68 -2.61 13.75
CA PRO A 6 10.03 -2.86 12.35
C PRO A 6 8.87 -3.45 11.52
N ASP A 7 8.05 -4.30 12.13
CA ASP A 7 6.95 -4.99 11.45
C ASP A 7 5.78 -4.06 11.07
N ASN A 8 5.50 -3.06 11.89
CA ASN A 8 4.40 -2.13 11.63
C ASN A 8 4.76 -1.12 10.52
N TYR A 9 6.03 -0.68 10.49
CA TYR A 9 6.48 0.27 9.47
C TYR A 9 6.40 -0.31 8.06
N LEU A 10 6.81 -1.57 7.89
CA LEU A 10 6.87 -2.22 6.57
C LEU A 10 5.49 -2.34 5.90
N ILE A 11 4.48 -2.79 6.64
CA ILE A 11 3.12 -2.93 6.09
C ILE A 11 2.51 -1.57 5.76
N HIS A 12 2.74 -0.54 6.60
CA HIS A 12 2.26 0.81 6.34
C HIS A 12 2.96 1.46 5.14
N LEU A 13 4.27 1.24 4.97
CA LEU A 13 5.01 1.69 3.79
C LEU A 13 4.49 1.01 2.52
N SER A 14 4.26 -0.30 2.56
CA SER A 14 3.66 -1.04 1.43
C SER A 14 2.28 -0.46 1.06
N ARG A 15 1.43 -0.21 2.05
CA ARG A 15 0.12 0.43 1.85
C ARG A 15 0.27 1.80 1.20
N TYR A 16 1.15 2.66 1.69
CA TYR A 16 1.38 3.98 1.12
C TYR A 16 1.83 3.91 -0.35
N ILE A 17 2.78 3.04 -0.69
CA ILE A 17 3.25 2.84 -2.07
C ILE A 17 2.09 2.45 -2.99
N HIS A 18 1.22 1.54 -2.55
CA HIS A 18 0.08 1.09 -3.35
C HIS A 18 -1.02 2.13 -3.45
N LEU A 19 -1.23 2.96 -2.43
CA LEU A 19 -2.20 4.06 -2.46
C LEU A 19 -1.72 5.27 -3.24
N ASN A 20 -0.42 5.47 -3.39
CA ASN A 20 0.15 6.69 -3.98
C ASN A 20 -0.48 7.10 -5.33
N PRO A 21 -0.74 6.18 -6.29
CA PRO A 21 -1.43 6.55 -7.53
C PRO A 21 -2.82 7.14 -7.31
N ALA A 22 -3.57 6.65 -6.32
CA ALA A 22 -4.89 7.19 -5.98
C ALA A 22 -4.78 8.52 -5.23
N LEU A 23 -3.88 8.61 -4.25
CA LEU A 23 -3.66 9.84 -3.47
C LEU A 23 -3.16 11.00 -4.34
N SER A 24 -2.36 10.70 -5.37
CA SER A 24 -1.84 11.68 -6.32
C SER A 24 -2.79 11.96 -7.50
N ASN A 25 -4.03 11.48 -7.46
CA ASN A 25 -5.03 11.61 -8.54
C ASN A 25 -4.58 11.06 -9.91
N LEU A 26 -3.65 10.09 -9.93
CA LEU A 26 -3.20 9.42 -11.16
C LEU A 26 -4.14 8.28 -11.58
N ALA A 27 -4.88 7.71 -10.62
CA ALA A 27 -5.86 6.66 -10.84
C ALA A 27 -7.05 6.78 -9.87
N PRO A 28 -8.28 6.34 -10.23
CA PRO A 28 -9.42 6.34 -9.32
C PRO A 28 -9.24 5.40 -8.11
N SER A 29 -8.54 4.29 -8.32
CA SER A 29 -8.22 3.32 -7.27
C SER A 29 -6.81 2.72 -7.47
N PRO A 30 -6.20 2.17 -6.41
CA PRO A 30 -4.90 1.51 -6.50
C PRO A 30 -4.83 0.39 -7.54
N GLU A 31 -5.91 -0.37 -7.74
CA GLU A 31 -5.95 -1.46 -8.72
C GLU A 31 -5.99 -1.00 -10.18
N ASP A 32 -6.42 0.25 -10.44
CA ASP A 32 -6.48 0.83 -11.78
C ASP A 32 -5.09 1.25 -12.29
N TRP A 33 -4.10 1.46 -11.40
CA TRP A 33 -2.76 1.87 -11.79
C TRP A 33 -1.90 0.69 -12.25
N ILE A 34 -1.80 0.50 -13.57
CA ILE A 34 -1.11 -0.66 -14.17
C ILE A 34 0.39 -0.75 -13.85
N PHE A 35 1.03 0.37 -13.50
CA PHE A 35 2.45 0.44 -13.18
C PHE A 35 2.76 0.17 -11.69
N SER A 36 1.76 -0.17 -10.89
CA SER A 36 1.94 -0.62 -9.50
C SER A 36 2.05 -2.14 -9.40
N SER A 37 2.79 -2.64 -8.42
CA SER A 37 2.76 -4.06 -8.01
C SER A 37 1.48 -4.45 -7.26
N TYR A 38 0.63 -3.49 -6.89
CA TYR A 38 -0.58 -3.77 -6.11
C TYR A 38 -1.45 -4.85 -6.75
N ARG A 39 -1.59 -4.85 -8.08
CA ARG A 39 -2.33 -5.87 -8.84
C ARG A 39 -1.78 -7.29 -8.62
N ASP A 40 -0.48 -7.44 -8.40
CA ASP A 40 0.13 -8.74 -8.07
C ASP A 40 -0.18 -9.15 -6.63
N PHE A 41 -0.24 -8.19 -5.71
CA PHE A 41 -0.57 -8.45 -4.30
C PHE A 41 -2.03 -8.88 -4.12
N ILE A 42 -2.95 -8.33 -4.92
CA ILE A 42 -4.38 -8.66 -4.85
C ILE A 42 -4.84 -9.70 -5.88
N GLY A 43 -3.91 -10.37 -6.56
CA GLY A 43 -4.23 -11.47 -7.49
C GLY A 43 -4.85 -11.07 -8.85
N LEU A 44 -4.86 -9.78 -9.19
CA LEU A 44 -5.33 -9.28 -10.50
C LEU A 44 -4.25 -9.37 -11.60
N ARG A 45 -3.01 -9.66 -11.23
CA ARG A 45 -1.87 -9.91 -12.12
C ARG A 45 -0.98 -10.99 -11.51
N SER A 46 -0.34 -11.77 -12.36
CA SER A 46 0.64 -12.80 -11.96
C SER A 46 2.03 -12.43 -12.48
N GLY A 47 2.53 -11.26 -12.05
CA GLY A 47 3.87 -10.78 -12.38
C GLY A 47 4.94 -11.57 -11.64
N LYS A 48 6.16 -11.57 -12.20
CA LYS A 48 7.31 -12.33 -11.66
C LYS A 48 8.35 -11.47 -10.93
N LEU A 49 8.20 -10.15 -10.99
CA LEU A 49 9.15 -9.20 -10.40
C LEU A 49 8.93 -8.92 -8.91
N PRO A 50 7.68 -8.72 -8.43
CA PRO A 50 7.47 -8.48 -7.00
C PRO A 50 7.54 -9.79 -6.20
N GLU A 51 7.83 -9.66 -4.91
CA GLU A 51 7.76 -10.72 -3.90
C GLU A 51 6.65 -10.41 -2.88
N PRO A 52 5.34 -10.58 -3.23
CA PRO A 52 4.24 -10.14 -2.38
C PRO A 52 4.22 -10.79 -1.01
N ASN A 53 4.73 -12.02 -0.89
CA ASN A 53 4.71 -12.82 0.33
C ASN A 53 5.47 -12.17 1.50
N ILE A 54 6.44 -11.29 1.23
CA ILE A 54 7.13 -10.50 2.26
C ILE A 54 6.13 -9.65 3.05
N ILE A 55 5.08 -9.16 2.40
CA ILE A 55 4.02 -8.36 3.04
C ILE A 55 2.81 -9.22 3.36
N LEU A 56 2.37 -10.07 2.43
CA LEU A 56 1.15 -10.85 2.59
C LEU A 56 1.22 -11.86 3.76
N SER A 57 2.42 -12.27 4.17
CA SER A 57 2.60 -13.14 5.35
C SER A 57 2.20 -12.47 6.68
N TYR A 58 2.04 -11.15 6.72
CA TYR A 58 1.54 -10.41 7.87
C TYR A 58 -0.01 -10.38 7.96
N PHE A 59 -0.71 -10.94 6.98
CA PHE A 59 -2.17 -10.90 6.88
C PHE A 59 -2.74 -12.31 6.77
N ASP A 60 -3.94 -12.52 7.32
CA ASP A 60 -4.63 -13.81 7.26
C ASP A 60 -5.07 -14.17 5.82
N SER A 61 -5.24 -13.17 4.95
CA SER A 61 -5.60 -13.35 3.56
C SER A 61 -5.25 -12.15 2.69
N VAL A 62 -5.33 -12.34 1.37
CA VAL A 62 -5.23 -11.27 0.38
C VAL A 62 -6.35 -10.25 0.57
N GLU A 63 -7.56 -10.68 0.94
CA GLU A 63 -8.69 -9.80 1.24
C GLU A 63 -8.43 -8.94 2.48
N ALA A 64 -7.79 -9.50 3.52
CA ALA A 64 -7.40 -8.74 4.71
C ALA A 64 -6.37 -7.67 4.36
N TYR A 65 -5.39 -7.99 3.50
CA TYR A 65 -4.45 -7.01 2.97
C TYR A 65 -5.15 -5.92 2.14
N LYS A 66 -6.03 -6.30 1.21
CA LYS A 66 -6.81 -5.36 0.40
C LYS A 66 -7.61 -4.41 1.29
N LYS A 67 -8.27 -4.95 2.33
CA LYS A 67 -9.01 -4.15 3.30
C LYS A 67 -8.09 -3.17 4.05
N PHE A 68 -6.96 -3.63 4.55
CA PHE A 68 -5.97 -2.77 5.22
C PHE A 68 -5.49 -1.63 4.33
N VAL A 69 -5.30 -1.88 3.03
CA VAL A 69 -4.92 -0.84 2.07
C VAL A 69 -6.05 0.18 1.87
N LEU A 70 -7.29 -0.28 1.71
CA LEU A 70 -8.44 0.58 1.40
C LEU A 70 -9.04 1.29 2.62
N ASP A 71 -8.80 0.79 3.83
CA ASP A 71 -9.24 1.43 5.09
C ASP A 71 -8.39 2.67 5.46
N PHE A 72 -7.52 3.14 4.56
CA PHE A 72 -6.72 4.33 4.77
C PHE A 72 -7.59 5.58 4.99
N THR A 73 -7.33 6.29 6.08
CA THR A 73 -8.18 7.37 6.56
C THR A 73 -7.69 8.75 6.14
N VAL A 74 -8.60 9.73 6.22
CA VAL A 74 -8.28 11.15 6.02
C VAL A 74 -7.30 11.65 7.09
N ASP A 75 -7.39 11.16 8.32
CA ASP A 75 -6.47 11.54 9.40
C ASP A 75 -5.04 11.07 9.07
N GLU A 76 -4.89 9.82 8.65
CA GLU A 76 -3.59 9.29 8.19
C GLU A 76 -3.06 10.05 6.97
N LEU A 77 -3.95 10.47 6.05
CA LEU A 77 -3.56 11.32 4.93
C LEU A 77 -3.03 12.68 5.39
N ASN A 78 -3.73 13.32 6.33
CA ASN A 78 -3.34 14.63 6.86
C ASN A 78 -2.00 14.59 7.59
N GLU A 79 -1.65 13.47 8.21
CA GLU A 79 -0.34 13.28 8.85
C GLU A 79 0.81 13.22 7.82
N ILE A 80 0.57 12.64 6.64
CA ILE A 80 1.60 12.47 5.61
C ILE A 80 1.63 13.60 4.58
N ARG A 81 0.52 14.32 4.36
CA ARG A 81 0.37 15.35 3.34
C ARG A 81 1.49 16.40 3.33
N PRO A 82 2.00 16.90 4.48
CA PRO A 82 3.10 17.86 4.49
C PRO A 82 4.38 17.37 3.80
N PHE A 83 4.56 16.06 3.63
CA PHE A 83 5.73 15.46 2.98
C PHE A 83 5.49 15.10 1.51
N LEU A 84 4.29 15.35 0.97
CA LEU A 84 3.91 15.01 -0.41
C LEU A 84 3.99 16.19 -1.38
N ASP A 85 3.88 17.41 -0.85
CA ASP A 85 3.77 18.66 -1.62
C ASP A 85 5.11 19.42 -1.76
N GLU A 86 6.25 18.78 -1.43
CA GLU A 86 7.62 19.33 -1.57
C GLU A 86 8.35 18.87 -2.83
#